data_AF-A0A453PLU5-F1
#
_entry.id   AF-A0A453PLU5-F1
#
_cell.length_a   1.000
_cell.length_b   1.000
_cell.length_c   1.000
_cell.angle_alpha   90.00
_cell.angle_beta   90.00
_cell.angle_gamma   90.00
#
_symmetry.space_group_name_H-M   'P 1'
#
loop_
_entity.id
_entity.type
_entity.pdbx_description
1 polymer ?
#
loop_
_entity_poly.entity_id
_entity_poly.type
_entity_poly.pdbx_seq_one_letter_code
_entity_poly.pdbx_strand_id
1 'polypeptide(L)'
;MDPAPAPPPPPPLAVHLVTGDASSPALSHLLQSLAAARIVAFDAEWKPRRRAPSAPSDDASPAPPNPTQLPTVTVLQLACRGEDGGNEVFVVDLLAVPLADLWAPLRELFERPEVLKLGFRFKQDLVYLSATFTAALGGDSGFNRVEPFLDVTNVYHYLKGHDMQKRLPKETKSLASICEELLNVSLSKNCRAVEIDATINQQEYQHIRL
;
A
#
# COMPACT_ATOMS: atom_id res chain seq x y z
N MET A 1 -3.41 46.39 -11.56
CA MET A 1 -4.03 45.24 -10.89
C MET A 1 -2.92 44.50 -10.19
N ASP A 2 -2.86 44.58 -8.86
CA ASP A 2 -1.93 43.75 -8.09
C ASP A 2 -2.36 42.29 -8.21
N PRO A 3 -1.42 41.35 -8.38
CA PRO A 3 -1.73 39.93 -8.37
C PRO A 3 -2.29 39.56 -6.99
N ALA A 4 -3.37 38.77 -6.99
CA ALA A 4 -3.93 38.23 -5.76
C ALA A 4 -2.85 37.44 -4.99
N PRO A 5 -2.80 37.56 -3.65
CA PRO A 5 -1.82 36.83 -2.86
C PRO A 5 -1.96 35.33 -3.10
N ALA A 6 -0.82 34.65 -3.25
CA ALA A 6 -0.79 33.21 -3.42
C ALA A 6 -1.49 32.52 -2.24
N PRO A 7 -2.28 31.45 -2.48
CA PRO A 7 -2.92 30.73 -1.40
C PRO A 7 -1.87 30.19 -0.42
N PRO A 8 -2.20 30.10 0.88
CA PRO A 8 -1.30 29.53 1.87
C PRO A 8 -0.93 28.09 1.49
N PRO A 9 0.31 27.64 1.80
CA PRO A 9 0.72 26.27 1.54
C PRO A 9 -0.24 25.31 2.26
N PRO A 10 -0.57 24.17 1.64
CA PRO A 10 -1.40 23.17 2.30
C PRO A 10 -0.73 22.71 3.60
N PRO A 11 -1.51 22.39 4.63
CA PRO A 11 -0.96 21.87 5.88
C PRO A 11 -0.12 20.60 5.60
N PRO A 12 0.97 20.39 6.35
CA PRO A 12 1.80 19.21 6.19
C PRO A 12 0.96 17.94 6.43
N LEU A 13 1.12 16.95 5.54
CA LEU A 13 0.51 15.63 5.73
C LEU A 13 1.04 14.99 7.03
N ALA A 14 0.12 14.53 7.88
CA ALA A 14 0.48 13.78 9.06
C ALA A 14 0.87 12.34 8.65
N VAL A 15 2.13 11.97 8.90
CA VAL A 15 2.66 10.63 8.59
C VAL A 15 3.06 9.93 9.88
N HIS A 16 2.53 8.73 10.09
CA HIS A 16 2.69 7.93 11.31
C HIS A 16 3.36 6.60 10.98
N LEU A 17 4.47 6.30 11.65
CA LEU A 17 5.07 4.97 11.64
C LEU A 17 4.35 4.09 12.66
N VAL A 18 3.91 2.91 12.22
CA VAL A 18 3.23 1.93 13.07
C VAL A 18 4.14 0.71 13.26
N THR A 19 4.66 0.59 14.48
CA THR A 19 5.48 -0.53 14.98
C THR A 19 5.04 -0.88 16.41
N GLY A 20 5.48 -2.03 16.93
CA GLY A 20 5.24 -2.44 18.31
C GLY A 20 4.02 -3.35 18.48
N ASP A 21 3.75 -3.73 19.72
CA ASP A 21 2.71 -4.70 20.07
C ASP A 21 1.29 -4.13 20.11
N ALA A 22 0.32 -4.96 20.52
CA ALA A 22 -1.10 -4.62 20.64
C ALA A 22 -1.38 -3.37 21.49
N SER A 23 -0.50 -3.03 22.42
CA SER A 23 -0.65 -1.87 23.32
C SER A 23 -0.04 -0.60 22.76
N SER A 24 0.56 -0.64 21.56
CA SER A 24 1.25 0.52 21.01
C SER A 24 0.25 1.64 20.67
N PRO A 25 0.55 2.90 21.06
CA PRO A 25 -0.29 4.04 20.71
C PRO A 25 -0.42 4.24 19.20
N ALA A 26 0.62 3.89 18.43
CA ALA A 26 0.62 4.00 16.98
C ALA A 26 -0.36 3.02 16.32
N LEU A 27 -0.40 1.77 16.80
CA LEU A 27 -1.38 0.79 16.34
C LEU A 27 -2.79 1.20 16.73
N SER A 28 -2.99 1.63 17.99
CA SER A 28 -4.30 2.13 18.46
C SER A 28 -4.80 3.28 17.60
N HIS A 29 -3.92 4.23 17.25
CA HIS A 29 -4.25 5.35 16.39
C HIS A 29 -4.64 4.90 14.97
N LEU A 30 -3.86 4.01 14.37
CA LEU A 30 -4.20 3.41 13.07
C LEU A 30 -5.60 2.79 13.10
N LEU A 31 -5.91 1.96 14.10
CA LEU A 31 -7.21 1.28 14.19
C LEU A 31 -8.37 2.27 14.31
N GLN A 32 -8.19 3.36 15.07
CA GLN A 32 -9.18 4.45 15.15
C GLN A 32 -9.38 5.16 13.81
N SER A 33 -8.30 5.50 13.12
CA SER A 33 -8.39 6.16 11.81
C SER A 33 -8.99 5.25 10.74
N LEU A 34 -8.72 3.94 10.77
CA LEU A 34 -9.38 2.95 9.90
C LEU A 34 -10.89 2.85 10.17
N ALA A 35 -11.29 2.85 11.44
CA ALA A 35 -12.71 2.81 11.82
C ALA A 35 -13.46 4.07 11.32
N ALA A 36 -12.85 5.25 11.46
CA ALA A 36 -13.44 6.52 11.04
C ALA A 36 -13.33 6.83 9.54
N ALA A 37 -12.52 6.08 8.79
CA ALA A 37 -12.25 6.37 7.38
C ALA A 37 -13.50 6.25 6.49
N ARG A 38 -13.59 7.15 5.51
CA ARG A 38 -14.52 7.10 4.37
C ARG A 38 -13.79 6.79 3.07
N ILE A 39 -12.52 7.16 2.98
CA ILE A 39 -11.63 6.77 1.89
C ILE A 39 -10.34 6.25 2.50
N VAL A 40 -9.85 5.13 1.97
CA VAL A 40 -8.52 4.62 2.26
C VAL A 40 -7.77 4.39 0.96
N ALA A 41 -6.63 5.06 0.79
CA ALA A 41 -5.66 4.69 -0.24
C ALA A 41 -4.69 3.65 0.32
N PHE A 42 -4.34 2.68 -0.51
CA PHE A 42 -3.62 1.48 -0.14
C PHE A 42 -2.45 1.26 -1.11
N ASP A 43 -1.27 1.00 -0.55
CA ASP A 43 -0.07 0.59 -1.28
C ASP A 43 0.76 -0.36 -0.41
N ALA A 44 1.55 -1.23 -1.03
CA ALA A 44 2.31 -2.23 -0.32
C ALA A 44 3.72 -2.40 -0.90
N GLU A 45 4.70 -2.60 -0.02
CA GLU A 45 6.07 -2.91 -0.41
C GLU A 45 6.43 -4.33 0.02
N TRP A 46 7.00 -5.09 -0.91
CA TRP A 46 7.41 -6.49 -0.70
C TRP A 46 8.82 -6.73 -1.21
N LYS A 47 9.55 -7.59 -0.51
CA LYS A 47 10.87 -8.02 -0.98
C LYS A 47 10.71 -9.02 -2.14
N PRO A 48 11.37 -8.80 -3.29
CA PRO A 48 11.42 -9.79 -4.35
C PRO A 48 12.01 -11.10 -3.83
N ARG A 49 11.44 -12.25 -4.23
CA ARG A 49 11.97 -13.56 -3.88
C ARG A 49 13.43 -13.67 -4.34
N ARG A 50 14.37 -13.93 -3.43
CA ARG A 50 15.68 -14.45 -3.83
C ARG A 50 15.45 -15.86 -4.35
N ARG A 51 15.80 -16.14 -5.61
CA ARG A 51 15.93 -17.54 -6.07
C ARG A 51 16.94 -18.21 -5.15
N ALA A 52 16.56 -19.32 -4.52
CA ALA A 52 17.52 -20.11 -3.76
C ALA A 52 18.71 -20.45 -4.69
N PRO A 53 19.97 -20.29 -4.25
CA PRO A 53 21.09 -20.81 -5.02
C PRO A 53 20.88 -22.32 -5.17
N SER A 54 20.87 -22.80 -6.41
CA SER A 54 20.93 -24.23 -6.69
C SER A 54 22.17 -24.79 -6.00
N ALA A 55 22.00 -25.53 -4.91
CA ALA A 55 23.11 -26.22 -4.28
C ALA A 55 23.75 -27.18 -5.31
N PRO A 56 25.09 -27.34 -5.32
CA PRO A 56 25.72 -28.45 -6.02
C PRO A 56 25.27 -29.72 -5.31
N SER A 57 24.54 -30.58 -6.04
CA SER A 57 24.05 -31.85 -5.53
C SER A 57 25.18 -32.88 -5.50
N ASP A 58 25.61 -33.27 -4.31
CA ASP A 58 26.07 -34.63 -4.06
C ASP A 58 25.04 -35.32 -3.15
N ASP A 59 24.34 -36.28 -3.77
CA ASP A 59 23.63 -37.41 -3.19
C ASP A 59 22.76 -37.20 -1.92
N ALA A 60 21.59 -36.59 -2.13
CA ALA A 60 20.32 -36.97 -1.49
C ALA A 60 19.22 -36.26 -2.28
N SER A 61 18.21 -36.99 -2.75
CA SER A 61 17.13 -36.45 -3.58
C SER A 61 16.61 -35.11 -3.01
N PRO A 62 16.83 -33.97 -3.71
CA PRO A 62 16.36 -32.69 -3.21
C PRO A 62 14.83 -32.73 -3.22
N ALA A 63 14.21 -32.47 -2.07
CA ALA A 63 12.80 -32.15 -2.05
C ALA A 63 12.54 -31.04 -3.09
N PRO A 64 11.52 -31.16 -3.96
CA PRO A 64 11.30 -30.18 -5.00
C PRO A 64 11.16 -28.80 -4.35
N PRO A 65 11.87 -27.77 -4.84
CA PRO A 65 11.76 -26.43 -4.29
C PRO A 65 10.30 -26.01 -4.39
N ASN A 66 9.68 -25.63 -3.25
CA ASN A 66 8.27 -25.25 -3.19
C ASN A 66 8.01 -24.10 -4.19
N PRO A 67 7.35 -24.35 -5.34
CA PRO A 67 7.37 -23.40 -6.45
C PRO A 67 6.46 -22.18 -6.21
N THR A 68 5.67 -22.15 -5.12
CA THR A 68 4.44 -21.35 -5.04
C THR A 68 4.35 -20.35 -3.90
N GLN A 69 5.45 -19.98 -3.23
CA GLN A 69 5.37 -18.92 -2.21
C GLN A 69 5.37 -17.54 -2.87
N LEU A 70 4.25 -16.81 -2.74
CA LEU A 70 4.12 -15.41 -3.17
C LEU A 70 5.06 -14.50 -2.34
N PRO A 71 5.43 -13.30 -2.84
CA PRO A 71 6.22 -12.34 -2.07
C PRO A 71 5.55 -11.99 -0.74
N THR A 72 6.36 -11.85 0.31
CA THR A 72 5.91 -11.37 1.61
C THR A 72 5.93 -9.85 1.62
N VAL A 73 4.78 -9.25 1.94
CA VAL A 73 4.66 -7.80 2.17
C VAL A 73 5.36 -7.47 3.49
N THR A 74 6.26 -6.49 3.45
CA THR A 74 7.00 -6.04 4.63
C THR A 74 6.50 -4.70 5.13
N VAL A 75 6.00 -3.83 4.24
CA VAL A 75 5.44 -2.54 4.60
C VAL A 75 4.08 -2.37 3.94
N LEU A 76 3.13 -1.87 4.72
CA LEU A 76 1.79 -1.52 4.26
C LEU A 76 1.57 -0.02 4.47
N GLN A 77 1.19 0.70 3.42
CA GLN A 77 0.89 2.13 3.47
C GLN A 77 -0.62 2.36 3.36
N LEU A 78 -1.15 3.14 4.29
CA LEU A 78 -2.59 3.43 4.38
C LEU A 78 -2.78 4.93 4.52
N ALA A 79 -3.32 5.59 3.50
CA ALA A 79 -3.75 6.98 3.60
C ALA A 79 -5.25 7.03 3.92
N CYS A 80 -5.60 7.47 5.11
CA CYS A 80 -6.97 7.53 5.59
C CYS A 80 -7.54 8.95 5.45
N ARG A 81 -8.78 9.05 4.98
CA ARG A 81 -9.58 10.27 5.05
C ARG A 81 -10.90 10.01 5.76
N GLY A 82 -11.09 10.67 6.90
CA GLY A 82 -12.33 10.62 7.70
C GLY A 82 -13.43 11.56 7.18
N GLU A 83 -14.57 11.58 7.86
CA GLU A 83 -15.70 12.49 7.54
C GLU A 83 -15.34 13.96 7.69
N ASP A 84 -14.54 14.29 8.70
CA ASP A 84 -14.11 15.66 9.00
C ASP A 84 -13.09 16.21 7.99
N GLY A 85 -12.74 15.41 6.96
CA GLY A 85 -11.81 15.80 5.90
C GLY A 85 -10.33 15.74 6.28
N GLY A 86 -10.00 15.30 7.50
CA GLY A 86 -8.62 15.04 7.93
C GLY A 86 -7.96 13.96 7.09
N ASN A 87 -6.68 14.16 6.74
CA ASN A 87 -5.88 13.23 5.94
C ASN A 87 -4.65 12.80 6.75
N GLU A 88 -4.51 11.49 6.94
CA GLU A 88 -3.39 10.89 7.67
C GLU A 88 -2.81 9.74 6.85
N VAL A 89 -1.50 9.54 6.93
CA VAL A 89 -0.81 8.42 6.29
C VAL A 89 -0.16 7.58 7.36
N PHE A 90 -0.42 6.28 7.32
CA PHE A 90 0.19 5.29 8.18
C PHE A 90 1.15 4.44 7.34
N VAL A 91 2.37 4.27 7.84
CA VAL A 91 3.33 3.33 7.30
C VAL A 91 3.52 2.24 8.32
N VAL A 92 3.00 1.06 8.01
CA VAL A 92 2.92 -0.08 8.93
C VAL A 92 4.02 -1.06 8.60
N ASP A 93 4.92 -1.29 9.55
CA ASP A 93 5.94 -2.34 9.44
C ASP A 93 5.30 -3.67 9.84
N LEU A 94 4.97 -4.50 8.84
CA LEU A 94 4.32 -5.80 9.05
C LEU A 94 5.24 -6.83 9.72
N LEU A 95 6.54 -6.55 9.83
CA LEU A 95 7.49 -7.39 10.56
C LEU A 95 7.55 -7.05 12.05
N ALA A 96 7.14 -5.84 12.43
CA ALA A 96 7.25 -5.32 13.79
C ALA A 96 5.92 -5.24 14.56
N VAL A 97 4.80 -5.53 13.89
CA VAL A 97 3.44 -5.52 14.47
C VAL A 97 2.84 -6.92 14.51
N PRO A 98 2.01 -7.26 15.51
CA PRO A 98 1.31 -8.54 15.53
C PRO A 98 0.24 -8.59 14.44
N LEU A 99 0.44 -9.44 13.42
CA LEU A 99 -0.50 -9.56 12.30
C LEU A 99 -1.91 -9.97 12.74
N ALA A 100 -2.03 -10.73 13.83
CA ALA A 100 -3.32 -11.13 14.38
C ALA A 100 -4.19 -9.92 14.79
N ASP A 101 -3.56 -8.87 15.34
CA ASP A 101 -4.25 -7.66 15.79
C ASP A 101 -4.67 -6.74 14.62
N LEU A 102 -3.98 -6.85 13.48
CA LEU A 102 -4.32 -6.11 12.25
C LEU A 102 -5.33 -6.83 11.36
N TRP A 103 -5.38 -8.15 11.41
CA TRP A 103 -6.13 -8.94 10.44
C TRP A 103 -7.62 -8.61 10.44
N ALA A 104 -8.27 -8.65 11.60
CA ALA A 104 -9.70 -8.41 11.69
C ALA A 104 -10.10 -6.98 11.29
N PRO A 105 -9.41 -5.92 11.78
CA PRO A 105 -9.68 -4.54 11.34
C PRO A 105 -9.48 -4.31 9.84
N LEU A 106 -8.42 -4.87 9.25
CA LEU A 106 -8.18 -4.73 7.81
C LEU A 106 -9.24 -5.48 6.99
N ARG A 107 -9.64 -6.68 7.42
CA ARG A 107 -10.70 -7.45 6.77
C ARG A 107 -12.02 -6.68 6.80
N GLU A 108 -12.39 -6.14 7.96
CA GLU A 108 -13.59 -5.31 8.11
C GLU A 108 -13.54 -4.09 7.18
N LEU A 109 -12.44 -3.33 7.19
CA LEU A 109 -12.23 -2.18 6.30
C LEU A 109 -12.44 -2.52 4.83
N PHE A 110 -11.86 -3.64 4.39
CA PHE A 110 -11.96 -4.09 3.01
C PHE A 110 -13.39 -4.48 2.60
N GLU A 111 -14.16 -5.05 3.51
CA GLU A 111 -15.54 -5.48 3.27
C GLU A 111 -16.57 -4.35 3.46
N ARG A 112 -16.21 -3.25 4.14
CA ARG A 112 -17.10 -2.12 4.43
C ARG A 112 -17.56 -1.38 3.15
N PRO A 113 -18.86 -1.40 2.81
CA PRO A 113 -19.37 -0.84 1.55
C PRO A 113 -19.34 0.70 1.50
N GLU A 114 -19.34 1.36 2.65
CA GLU A 114 -19.32 2.82 2.78
C GLU A 114 -17.90 3.42 2.76
N VAL A 115 -16.87 2.57 2.64
CA VAL A 115 -15.47 3.01 2.52
C VAL A 115 -14.96 2.74 1.11
N LEU A 116 -14.54 3.79 0.43
CA LEU A 116 -13.87 3.67 -0.87
C LEU A 116 -12.41 3.28 -0.68
N LYS A 117 -12.01 2.13 -1.24
CA LYS A 117 -10.61 1.69 -1.28
C LYS A 117 -9.96 2.15 -2.60
N LEU A 118 -8.88 2.90 -2.54
CA LEU A 118 -8.14 3.40 -3.70
C LEU A 118 -6.75 2.77 -3.75
N GLY A 119 -6.25 2.39 -4.93
CA GLY A 119 -4.85 2.00 -5.08
C GLY A 119 -4.42 1.91 -6.52
N PHE A 120 -3.12 1.76 -6.76
CA PHE A 120 -2.56 1.57 -8.09
C PHE A 120 -2.13 0.11 -8.23
N ARG A 121 -2.73 -0.64 -9.16
CA ARG A 121 -2.58 -2.11 -9.20
C ARG A 121 -3.08 -2.81 -7.93
N PHE A 122 -4.12 -2.24 -7.32
CA PHE A 122 -4.68 -2.64 -6.03
C PHE A 122 -4.83 -4.17 -5.85
N LYS A 123 -5.27 -4.88 -6.90
CA LYS A 123 -5.46 -6.34 -6.85
C LYS A 123 -4.16 -7.11 -6.61
N GLN A 124 -3.03 -6.65 -7.15
CA GLN A 124 -1.74 -7.31 -6.98
C GLN A 124 -1.30 -7.24 -5.52
N ASP A 125 -1.33 -6.03 -4.97
CA ASP A 125 -0.93 -5.75 -3.60
C ASP A 125 -1.82 -6.51 -2.62
N LEU A 126 -3.13 -6.55 -2.88
CA LEU A 126 -4.09 -7.34 -2.10
C LEU A 126 -3.78 -8.85 -2.12
N VAL A 127 -3.39 -9.40 -3.27
CA VAL A 127 -3.03 -10.82 -3.39
C VAL A 127 -1.78 -11.13 -2.54
N TYR A 128 -0.76 -10.28 -2.59
CA TYR A 128 0.46 -10.47 -1.79
C TYR A 128 0.21 -10.25 -0.30
N LEU A 129 -0.61 -9.26 0.06
CA LEU A 129 -1.01 -9.03 1.45
C LEU A 129 -1.80 -10.23 1.98
N SER A 130 -2.79 -10.73 1.23
CA SER A 130 -3.56 -11.92 1.61
C SER A 130 -2.66 -13.12 1.83
N ALA A 131 -1.74 -13.38 0.91
CA ALA A 131 -0.78 -14.48 1.04
C ALA A 131 0.13 -14.32 2.27
N THR A 132 0.51 -13.08 2.61
CA THR A 132 1.29 -12.77 3.82
C THR A 132 0.53 -13.14 5.09
N PHE A 133 -0.73 -12.75 5.21
CA PHE A 133 -1.57 -13.07 6.37
C PHE A 133 -1.93 -14.56 6.44
N THR A 134 -2.22 -15.20 5.32
CA THR A 134 -2.47 -16.65 5.25
C THR A 134 -1.25 -17.46 5.64
N ALA A 135 -0.06 -17.08 5.18
CA ALA A 135 1.17 -17.77 5.56
C ALA A 135 1.50 -17.62 7.05
N ALA A 136 1.19 -16.47 7.65
CA ALA A 136 1.52 -16.19 9.06
C ALA A 136 0.47 -16.72 10.05
N LEU A 137 -0.82 -16.59 9.73
CA LEU A 137 -1.92 -16.91 10.67
C LEU A 137 -2.65 -18.23 10.33
N GLY A 138 -2.48 -18.74 9.11
CA GLY A 138 -3.16 -19.94 8.62
C GLY A 138 -4.66 -19.73 8.36
N GLY A 139 -5.31 -20.79 7.85
CA GLY A 139 -6.75 -20.82 7.60
C GLY A 139 -7.22 -19.77 6.57
N ASP A 140 -8.42 -19.22 6.79
CA ASP A 140 -9.06 -18.22 5.92
C ASP A 140 -8.63 -16.78 6.25
N SER A 141 -7.40 -16.57 6.75
CA SER A 141 -6.90 -15.23 7.10
C SER A 141 -6.51 -14.36 5.89
N GLY A 142 -6.87 -14.78 4.67
CA GLY A 142 -6.70 -13.97 3.46
C GLY A 142 -7.81 -12.93 3.28
N PHE A 143 -7.54 -11.89 2.48
CA PHE A 143 -8.52 -10.85 2.15
C PHE A 143 -9.22 -11.19 0.84
N ASN A 144 -10.27 -12.02 0.93
CA ASN A 144 -10.96 -12.57 -0.23
C ASN A 144 -12.05 -11.65 -0.81
N ARG A 145 -12.45 -10.61 -0.08
CA ARG A 145 -13.49 -9.67 -0.48
C ARG A 145 -13.02 -8.24 -0.24
N VAL A 146 -13.11 -7.42 -1.29
CA VAL A 146 -12.89 -5.97 -1.20
C VAL A 146 -13.91 -5.28 -2.08
N GLU A 147 -14.78 -4.47 -1.47
CA GLU A 147 -15.70 -3.61 -2.19
C GLU A 147 -16.20 -2.45 -1.31
N PRO A 148 -16.44 -1.25 -1.87
CA PRO A 148 -16.03 -0.80 -3.20
C PRO A 148 -14.52 -0.49 -3.25
N PHE A 149 -13.87 -0.80 -4.37
CA PHE A 149 -12.50 -0.37 -4.64
C PHE A 149 -12.38 0.27 -6.03
N LEU A 150 -11.36 1.12 -6.19
CA LEU A 150 -11.08 1.85 -7.40
C LEU A 150 -9.58 1.77 -7.70
N ASP A 151 -9.25 1.28 -8.90
CA ASP A 151 -7.87 1.29 -9.38
C ASP A 151 -7.58 2.64 -10.07
N VAL A 152 -6.51 3.31 -9.65
CA VAL A 152 -6.08 4.60 -10.20
C VAL A 152 -5.92 4.54 -11.73
N THR A 153 -5.47 3.42 -12.27
CA THR A 153 -5.35 3.20 -13.73
C THR A 153 -6.72 3.29 -14.41
N ASN A 154 -7.76 2.72 -13.79
CA ASN A 154 -9.13 2.76 -14.32
C ASN A 154 -9.71 4.18 -14.26
N VAL A 155 -9.45 4.92 -13.17
CA VAL A 155 -9.84 6.34 -13.05
C VAL A 155 -9.19 7.17 -14.14
N TYR A 156 -7.87 7.01 -14.31
CA TYR A 156 -7.12 7.71 -15.34
C TYR A 156 -7.68 7.43 -16.73
N HIS A 157 -7.95 6.16 -17.06
CA HIS A 157 -8.54 5.79 -18.35
C HIS A 157 -9.97 6.31 -18.54
N TYR A 158 -10.78 6.35 -17.48
CA TYR A 158 -12.11 6.94 -17.53
C TYR A 158 -12.06 8.43 -17.84
N LEU A 159 -11.22 9.18 -17.11
CA LEU A 159 -11.06 10.63 -17.30
C LEU A 159 -10.50 10.97 -18.69
N LYS A 160 -9.52 10.22 -19.18
CA LYS A 160 -8.98 10.41 -20.53
C LYS A 160 -9.88 9.88 -21.64
N GLY A 161 -10.70 8.86 -21.37
CA GLY A 161 -11.68 8.31 -22.32
C GLY A 161 -12.81 9.28 -22.64
N HIS A 162 -13.15 10.17 -21.69
CA HIS A 162 -14.04 11.30 -21.94
C HIS A 162 -13.43 12.33 -22.92
N ASP A 163 -12.10 12.36 -23.03
CA ASP A 163 -11.34 13.26 -23.91
C ASP A 163 -11.00 12.62 -25.27
N MET A 164 -11.11 11.29 -25.41
CA MET A 164 -10.61 10.54 -26.56
C MET A 164 -11.59 9.47 -27.04
N GLN A 165 -12.25 9.73 -28.18
CA GLN A 165 -12.77 8.70 -29.10
C GLN A 165 -11.65 7.81 -29.73
N LYS A 166 -10.47 7.68 -29.10
CA LYS A 166 -9.31 6.96 -29.64
C LYS A 166 -8.97 5.76 -28.76
N ARG A 167 -8.72 4.63 -29.43
CA ARG A 167 -8.39 3.30 -28.88
C ARG A 167 -7.52 3.37 -27.61
N LEU A 168 -7.93 2.63 -26.58
CA LEU A 168 -7.17 2.43 -25.35
C LEU A 168 -5.73 1.98 -25.70
N PRO A 169 -4.69 2.67 -25.19
CA PRO A 169 -3.31 2.24 -25.36
C PRO A 169 -3.10 0.83 -24.79
N LYS A 170 -2.33 -0.02 -25.47
CA LYS A 170 -2.00 -1.39 -25.02
C LYS A 170 -1.09 -1.43 -23.78
N GLU A 171 -0.48 -0.30 -23.44
CA GLU A 171 0.51 -0.19 -22.37
C GLU A 171 -0.09 0.59 -21.19
N THR A 172 -0.03 -0.01 -20.00
CA THR A 172 -0.51 0.62 -18.77
C THR A 172 0.47 1.72 -18.36
N LYS A 173 -0.01 2.96 -18.23
CA LYS A 173 0.81 4.07 -17.71
C LYS A 173 1.24 3.79 -16.27
N SER A 174 2.43 4.26 -15.90
CA SER A 174 2.91 4.18 -14.52
C SER A 174 2.22 5.21 -13.63
N LEU A 175 2.14 4.95 -12.33
CA LEU A 175 1.59 5.90 -11.35
C LEU A 175 2.28 7.27 -11.44
N ALA A 176 3.62 7.29 -11.55
CA ALA A 176 4.39 8.51 -11.73
C ALA A 176 3.91 9.37 -12.91
N SER A 177 3.69 8.72 -14.07
CA SER A 177 3.19 9.40 -15.26
C SER A 177 1.75 9.90 -15.08
N ILE A 178 0.92 9.14 -14.36
CA ILE A 178 -0.47 9.55 -14.06
C ILE A 178 -0.48 10.77 -13.13
N CYS A 179 0.32 10.78 -12.06
CA CYS A 179 0.43 11.91 -11.15
C CYS A 179 0.99 13.16 -11.84
N GLU A 180 1.99 13.01 -12.70
CA GLU A 180 2.55 14.12 -13.46
C GLU A 180 1.50 14.72 -14.41
N GLU A 181 0.75 13.88 -15.14
CA GLU A 181 -0.25 14.36 -16.10
C GLU A 181 -1.52 14.92 -15.48
N LEU A 182 -2.00 14.36 -14.37
CA LEU A 182 -3.28 14.76 -13.76
C LEU A 182 -3.10 15.79 -12.64
N LEU A 183 -2.00 15.71 -11.89
CA LEU A 183 -1.78 16.51 -10.69
C LEU A 183 -0.60 17.47 -10.84
N ASN A 184 0.17 17.40 -11.94
CA ASN A 184 1.41 18.15 -12.12
C ASN A 184 2.43 17.89 -10.98
N VAL A 185 2.44 16.65 -10.46
CA VAL A 185 3.34 16.18 -9.40
C VAL A 185 4.28 15.13 -9.98
N SER A 186 5.58 15.36 -9.85
CA SER A 186 6.61 14.41 -10.28
C SER A 186 6.97 13.46 -9.13
N LEU A 187 6.81 12.16 -9.36
CA LEU A 187 7.16 11.13 -8.39
C LEU A 187 8.61 10.70 -8.57
N SER A 188 9.44 10.91 -7.55
CA SER A 188 10.82 10.44 -7.56
C SER A 188 10.88 8.94 -7.27
N LYS A 189 11.26 8.13 -8.26
CA LYS A 189 11.56 6.69 -8.09
C LYS A 189 12.88 6.42 -7.35
N ASN A 190 13.50 7.45 -6.77
CA ASN A 190 14.84 7.39 -6.20
C ASN A 190 14.87 6.79 -4.78
N CYS A 191 13.72 6.47 -4.19
CA CYS A 191 13.63 5.58 -3.03
C CYS A 191 13.71 4.11 -3.52
N ARG A 192 14.82 3.72 -4.16
CA ARG A 192 15.06 2.31 -4.49
C ARG A 192 15.55 1.60 -3.23
N ALA A 193 14.79 0.60 -2.79
CA ALA A 193 15.19 -0.47 -1.88
C ALA A 193 16.37 -0.09 -0.97
N VAL A 194 16.13 0.80 0.00
CA VAL A 194 16.93 0.74 1.23
C VAL A 194 16.80 -0.70 1.68
N GLU A 195 17.93 -1.36 1.92
CA GLU A 195 17.96 -2.69 2.53
C GLU A 195 17.10 -2.61 3.79
N ILE A 196 15.84 -3.08 3.73
CA ILE A 196 14.89 -3.02 4.86
C ILE A 196 15.38 -4.05 5.89
N ASP A 197 16.49 -3.76 6.54
CA ASP A 197 17.04 -4.50 7.66
C ASP A 197 16.49 -3.87 8.92
N ALA A 198 15.47 -4.54 9.50
CA ALA A 198 14.95 -4.55 10.88
C ALA A 198 14.88 -3.25 11.72
N THR A 199 15.22 -2.07 11.21
CA THR A 199 15.18 -0.81 11.96
C THR A 199 15.09 0.35 10.97
N ILE A 200 13.90 0.58 10.41
CA ILE A 200 13.69 1.76 9.55
C ILE A 200 13.65 3.00 10.45
N ASN A 201 14.61 3.92 10.25
CA ASN A 201 14.70 5.16 11.02
C ASN A 201 13.66 6.19 10.55
N GLN A 202 13.13 6.99 11.48
CA GLN A 202 12.08 8.00 11.24
C GLN A 202 12.44 9.05 10.14
N GLN A 203 13.74 9.23 9.86
CA GLN A 203 14.23 10.13 8.80
C GLN A 203 14.06 9.56 7.38
N GLU A 204 14.08 8.24 7.19
CA GLU A 204 13.92 7.61 5.88
C GLU A 204 12.46 7.69 5.39
N TYR A 205 11.50 7.75 6.32
CA TYR A 205 10.08 7.96 6.01
C TYR A 205 9.76 9.35 5.43
N GLN A 206 10.53 10.39 5.79
CA GLN A 206 10.30 11.76 5.32
C GLN A 206 10.63 11.95 3.83
N HIS A 207 11.31 10.98 3.21
CA HIS A 207 11.67 11.01 1.78
C HIS A 207 10.71 10.22 0.88
N ILE A 208 9.72 9.53 1.46
CA ILE A 208 8.59 8.97 0.70
C ILE A 208 7.61 10.11 0.43
N ARG A 209 7.95 10.96 -0.55
CA ARG A 209 6.99 11.88 -1.14
C ARG A 209 6.16 11.11 -2.17
N LEU A 210 4.87 10.98 -1.84
CA LEU A 210 3.80 10.57 -2.75
C LEU A 210 3.65 11.53 -3.93
#